data_AF-A0A8T3VUJ7-F1
#
_entry.id   AF-A0A8T3VUJ7-F1
#
_cell.length_a   1.000
_cell.length_b   1.000
_cell.length_c   1.000
_cell.angle_alpha   90.00
_cell.angle_beta   90.00
_cell.angle_gamma   90.00
#
_symmetry.space_group_name_H-M   'P 1'
#
loop_
_entity.id
_entity.type
_entity.pdbx_description
1 polymer ?
#
loop_
_entity_poly.entity_id
_entity_poly.type
_entity_poly.pdbx_seq_one_letter_code
_entity_poly.pdbx_strand_id
1 'polypeptide(L)'
;MDDIEKFDEFLSFYGKYYQTVSEISMPCPIHDRDCPSIKKKECVSKSKEPLVSSDFMMYSFDDICRNVETIDICNLPSTCDGLYLDKKRKVLYFIEYKGVKIDRNSKRGELQDILYHMNKDSECYDKYYERLQWVYNSYGDELAFKLRLKPFETLDLALPNVYKDYCNKNKISDEEKLDLSEFLSSIKKVYIVVAVCDKRNPTADRAGSYRFILRKPFDRLRDLGLFDMVEIMDHNEFKFFLEKI
;
A
#
# COMPACT_ATOMS: atom_id res chain seq x y z
N MET A 1 10.98 -24.21 -10.85
CA MET A 1 10.00 -23.11 -11.03
C MET A 1 10.75 -21.82 -10.77
N ASP A 2 10.70 -20.86 -11.69
CA ASP A 2 11.34 -19.53 -11.50
C ASP A 2 10.66 -18.82 -10.33
N ASP A 3 11.40 -17.97 -9.62
CA ASP A 3 10.92 -17.28 -8.42
C ASP A 3 9.72 -16.37 -8.71
N ILE A 4 9.67 -15.81 -9.92
CA ILE A 4 8.52 -15.02 -10.38
C ILE A 4 7.26 -15.88 -10.55
N GLU A 5 7.40 -17.14 -10.96
CA GLU A 5 6.26 -18.06 -11.09
C GLU A 5 5.80 -18.52 -9.71
N LYS A 6 6.73 -18.77 -8.77
CA LYS A 6 6.37 -19.03 -7.36
C LYS A 6 5.60 -17.86 -6.75
N PHE A 7 6.04 -16.63 -7.01
CA PHE A 7 5.38 -15.43 -6.52
C PHE A 7 4.01 -15.21 -7.17
N ASP A 8 3.88 -15.51 -8.47
CA ASP A 8 2.60 -15.46 -9.19
C ASP A 8 1.60 -16.50 -8.67
N GLU A 9 2.05 -17.72 -8.37
CA GLU A 9 1.24 -18.75 -7.73
C GLU A 9 0.74 -18.30 -6.36
N PHE A 10 1.63 -17.71 -5.55
CA PHE A 10 1.29 -17.08 -4.28
C PHE A 10 0.21 -16.01 -4.42
N LEU A 11 0.36 -15.07 -5.35
CA LEU A 11 -0.66 -14.04 -5.57
C LEU A 11 -1.97 -14.65 -6.08
N SER A 12 -1.90 -15.63 -6.98
CA SER A 12 -3.05 -16.33 -7.56
C SER A 12 -3.87 -17.09 -6.52
N PHE A 13 -3.25 -17.59 -5.44
CA PHE A 13 -3.97 -18.16 -4.30
C PHE A 13 -4.98 -17.16 -3.69
N TYR A 14 -4.66 -15.87 -3.73
CA TYR A 14 -5.53 -14.78 -3.30
C TYR A 14 -6.40 -14.22 -4.44
N GLY A 15 -6.57 -14.95 -5.56
CA GLY A 15 -7.32 -14.52 -6.74
C GLY A 15 -8.79 -14.14 -6.49
N LYS A 16 -9.40 -14.57 -5.38
CA LYS A 16 -10.73 -14.10 -4.98
C LYS A 16 -10.77 -12.61 -4.55
N TYR A 17 -9.60 -12.02 -4.29
CA TYR A 17 -9.42 -10.60 -4.02
C TYR A 17 -8.92 -9.83 -5.25
N TYR A 18 -8.93 -10.48 -6.42
CA TYR A 18 -8.74 -9.81 -7.70
C TYR A 18 -9.96 -8.94 -7.97
N GLN A 19 -9.74 -7.64 -8.10
CA GLN A 19 -10.77 -6.63 -8.25
C GLN A 19 -10.40 -5.71 -9.41
N THR A 20 -11.41 -5.11 -10.02
CA THR A 20 -11.16 -4.05 -10.98
C THR A 20 -10.56 -2.84 -10.27
N VAL A 21 -9.74 -2.07 -10.97
CA VAL A 21 -9.20 -0.79 -10.48
C VAL A 21 -10.30 0.14 -9.95
N SER A 22 -11.50 0.08 -10.54
CA SER A 22 -12.69 0.81 -10.07
C SER A 22 -13.12 0.48 -8.64
N GLU A 23 -12.85 -0.74 -8.17
CA GLU A 23 -13.33 -1.25 -6.88
C GLU A 23 -12.30 -1.03 -5.74
N ILE A 24 -11.00 -1.05 -6.07
CA ILE A 24 -9.87 -1.03 -5.12
C ILE A 24 -9.76 0.29 -4.34
N SER A 25 -10.45 1.34 -4.77
CA SER A 25 -10.21 2.70 -4.30
C SER A 25 -11.45 3.47 -3.91
N MET A 26 -12.44 2.83 -3.30
CA MET A 26 -13.65 3.54 -2.87
C MET A 26 -13.56 4.05 -1.42
N PRO A 27 -12.92 5.20 -1.09
CA PRO A 27 -13.14 5.79 0.22
C PRO A 27 -14.64 6.07 0.35
N CYS A 28 -15.21 5.76 1.51
CA CYS A 28 -16.49 6.36 1.85
C CYS A 28 -16.34 7.88 1.66
N PRO A 29 -17.31 8.56 1.03
CA PRO A 29 -17.40 10.00 1.19
C PRO A 29 -17.55 10.22 2.69
N ILE A 30 -16.46 10.58 3.36
CA ILE A 30 -16.51 11.09 4.72
C ILE A 30 -17.29 12.39 4.56
N HIS A 31 -18.55 12.38 4.99
CA HIS A 31 -19.16 13.61 5.45
C HIS A 31 -18.25 14.13 6.55
N ASP A 32 -17.61 15.27 6.28
CA ASP A 32 -16.95 16.05 7.31
C ASP A 32 -17.86 16.09 8.53
N ARG A 33 -17.23 15.78 9.66
CA ARG A 33 -17.69 15.93 11.04
C ARG A 33 -18.87 16.91 11.14
N ASP A 34 -20.05 16.39 11.46
CA ASP A 34 -21.19 17.05 12.16
C ASP A 34 -22.54 16.33 11.93
N CYS A 35 -22.57 15.00 11.81
CA CYS A 35 -23.83 14.25 11.94
C CYS A 35 -23.76 13.31 13.14
N PRO A 36 -24.14 13.76 14.35
CA PRO A 36 -24.50 12.82 15.40
C PRO A 36 -25.74 12.06 14.92
N SER A 37 -25.74 10.74 15.08
CA SER A 37 -26.87 9.83 14.87
C SER A 37 -27.32 9.51 13.43
N ILE A 38 -26.41 9.06 12.56
CA ILE A 38 -26.79 8.09 11.51
C ILE A 38 -26.11 6.76 11.82
N LYS A 39 -26.92 5.75 12.13
CA LYS A 39 -26.45 4.39 12.39
C LYS A 39 -25.69 3.89 11.15
N LYS A 40 -24.48 3.36 11.37
CA LYS A 40 -23.54 2.76 10.39
C LYS A 40 -24.15 1.85 9.30
N LYS A 41 -25.41 1.42 9.42
CA LYS A 41 -26.11 0.52 8.49
C LYS A 41 -26.77 1.21 7.28
N GLU A 42 -26.94 2.53 7.26
CA GLU A 42 -27.68 3.22 6.17
C GLU A 42 -26.80 3.86 5.07
N CYS A 43 -25.47 3.87 5.21
CA CYS A 43 -24.57 4.39 4.16
C CYS A 43 -24.34 3.45 2.97
N VAL A 44 -25.10 2.35 2.87
CA VAL A 44 -24.86 1.24 1.93
C VAL A 44 -25.51 1.47 0.55
N SER A 45 -26.40 2.45 0.39
CA SER A 45 -27.28 2.51 -0.80
C SER A 45 -27.05 3.65 -1.80
N LYS A 46 -25.98 4.45 -1.70
CA LYS A 46 -25.56 5.32 -2.80
C LYS A 46 -24.39 4.68 -3.54
N SER A 47 -24.69 4.12 -4.71
CA SER A 47 -23.73 3.66 -5.71
C SER A 47 -22.55 4.64 -5.78
N LYS A 48 -21.40 4.20 -5.30
CA LYS A 48 -20.16 4.95 -5.36
C LYS A 48 -19.67 4.89 -6.81
N GLU A 49 -19.58 6.03 -7.48
CA GLU A 49 -18.89 6.07 -8.79
C GLU A 49 -17.39 5.82 -8.57
N PRO A 50 -16.74 4.99 -9.39
CA PRO A 50 -15.34 4.64 -9.23
C PRO A 50 -14.40 5.84 -9.40
N LEU A 51 -13.28 5.86 -8.68
CA LEU A 51 -12.26 6.90 -8.82
C LEU A 51 -11.51 6.79 -10.15
N VAL A 52 -11.38 5.57 -10.67
CA VAL A 52 -10.83 5.27 -11.99
C VAL A 52 -11.75 4.26 -12.66
N SER A 53 -12.32 4.60 -13.81
CA SER A 53 -13.12 3.67 -14.61
C SER A 53 -12.20 2.84 -15.51
N SER A 54 -11.83 1.65 -15.03
CA SER A 54 -11.02 0.69 -15.76
C SER A 54 -11.33 -0.72 -15.29
N ASP A 55 -11.54 -1.63 -16.25
CA ASP A 55 -11.69 -3.08 -16.00
C ASP A 55 -10.33 -3.76 -15.80
N PHE A 56 -9.23 -2.99 -15.77
CA PHE A 56 -7.92 -3.50 -15.43
C PHE A 56 -7.97 -4.12 -14.03
N MET A 57 -7.50 -5.35 -13.91
CA MET A 57 -7.62 -6.11 -12.69
C MET A 57 -6.31 -6.11 -11.90
N MET A 58 -6.43 -5.90 -10.59
CA MET A 58 -5.33 -5.91 -9.64
C MET A 58 -5.76 -6.63 -8.36
N TYR A 59 -4.80 -7.02 -7.53
CA TYR A 59 -5.10 -7.56 -6.21
C TYR A 59 -5.40 -6.42 -5.24
N SER A 60 -6.55 -6.46 -4.57
CA SER A 60 -6.86 -5.59 -3.43
C SER A 60 -6.02 -6.04 -2.23
N PHE A 61 -4.88 -5.38 -1.99
CA PHE A 61 -3.93 -5.84 -0.98
C PHE A 61 -4.43 -5.56 0.44
N ASP A 62 -5.17 -4.47 0.61
CA ASP A 62 -5.94 -4.16 1.81
C ASP A 62 -6.90 -5.31 2.18
N ASP A 63 -7.64 -5.84 1.20
CA ASP A 63 -8.60 -6.93 1.46
C ASP A 63 -7.89 -8.26 1.69
N ILE A 64 -6.77 -8.51 1.03
CA ILE A 64 -5.92 -9.66 1.33
C ILE A 64 -5.50 -9.62 2.81
N CYS A 65 -4.94 -8.50 3.27
CA CYS A 65 -4.44 -8.36 4.63
C CYS A 65 -5.53 -8.50 5.71
N ARG A 66 -6.75 -7.99 5.45
CA ARG A 66 -7.90 -8.13 6.38
C ARG A 66 -8.36 -9.57 6.59
N ASN A 67 -7.97 -10.48 5.71
CA ASN A 67 -8.47 -11.87 5.71
C ASN A 67 -7.35 -12.90 5.92
N VAL A 68 -6.20 -12.46 6.41
CA VAL A 68 -5.04 -13.30 6.72
C VAL A 68 -5.00 -13.54 8.22
N GLU A 69 -4.84 -14.80 8.62
CA GLU A 69 -4.93 -15.20 10.04
C GLU A 69 -3.69 -14.78 10.85
N THR A 70 -2.56 -14.62 10.18
CA THR A 70 -1.29 -14.20 10.81
C THR A 70 -1.21 -12.70 11.10
N ILE A 71 -2.21 -11.92 10.70
CA ILE A 71 -2.27 -10.48 10.96
C ILE A 71 -3.34 -10.23 12.02
N ASP A 72 -2.95 -9.59 13.13
CA ASP A 72 -3.89 -9.17 14.16
C ASP A 72 -4.84 -8.11 13.59
N ILE A 73 -6.14 -8.43 13.55
CA ILE A 73 -7.20 -7.54 13.06
C ILE A 73 -7.25 -6.24 13.89
N CYS A 74 -6.83 -6.27 15.15
CA CYS A 74 -6.77 -5.08 16.00
C CYS A 74 -5.61 -4.14 15.62
N ASN A 75 -4.59 -4.64 14.92
CA ASN A 75 -3.36 -3.95 14.55
C ASN A 75 -3.01 -4.17 13.07
N LEU A 76 -3.99 -3.99 12.18
CA LEU A 76 -3.78 -4.13 10.74
C LEU A 76 -2.74 -3.10 10.24
N PRO A 77 -1.67 -3.55 9.53
CA PRO A 77 -0.74 -2.64 8.89
C PRO A 77 -1.47 -1.76 7.88
N SER A 78 -1.02 -0.52 7.73
CA SER A 78 -1.45 0.32 6.64
C SER A 78 -0.74 -0.16 5.36
N THR A 79 -1.50 -0.74 4.45
CA THR A 79 -0.98 -1.28 3.20
C THR A 79 -1.23 -0.37 2.02
N CYS A 80 -0.50 -0.57 0.91
CA CYS A 80 -0.93 -0.04 -0.38
C CYS A 80 -2.29 -0.62 -0.74
N ASP A 81 -3.12 0.15 -1.45
CA ASP A 81 -4.45 -0.31 -1.81
C ASP A 81 -4.41 -1.49 -2.80
N GLY A 82 -3.52 -1.43 -3.81
CA GLY A 82 -3.45 -2.40 -4.90
C GLY A 82 -2.06 -2.98 -5.15
N LEU A 83 -2.01 -4.22 -5.63
CA LEU A 83 -0.81 -4.90 -6.13
C LEU A 83 -1.02 -5.45 -7.55
N TYR A 84 0.00 -5.33 -8.39
CA TYR A 84 0.01 -5.93 -9.72
C TYR A 84 1.40 -6.41 -10.11
N LEU A 85 1.49 -7.66 -10.57
CA LEU A 85 2.71 -8.27 -11.07
C LEU A 85 2.68 -8.32 -12.60
N ASP A 86 3.54 -7.54 -13.25
CA ASP A 86 3.83 -7.69 -14.68
C ASP A 86 4.96 -8.72 -14.85
N LYS A 87 4.57 -9.97 -15.10
CA LYS A 87 5.51 -11.08 -15.32
C LYS A 87 6.43 -10.87 -16.52
N LYS A 88 5.91 -10.26 -17.59
CA LYS A 88 6.66 -10.07 -18.84
C LYS A 88 7.78 -9.06 -18.66
N ARG A 89 7.50 -7.96 -17.93
CA ARG A 89 8.50 -6.92 -17.64
C ARG A 89 9.27 -7.16 -16.34
N LYS A 90 8.88 -8.17 -15.56
CA LYS A 90 9.41 -8.46 -14.22
C LYS A 90 9.30 -7.24 -13.31
N VAL A 91 8.12 -6.65 -13.24
CA VAL A 91 7.83 -5.46 -12.42
C VAL A 91 6.69 -5.74 -11.46
N LEU A 92 6.91 -5.44 -10.19
CA LEU A 92 5.88 -5.45 -9.16
C LEU A 92 5.44 -4.00 -8.88
N TYR A 93 4.17 -3.73 -9.17
CA TYR A 93 3.53 -2.44 -8.98
C TYR A 93 2.74 -2.42 -7.68
N PHE A 94 2.92 -1.34 -6.93
CA PHE A 94 2.24 -1.05 -5.67
C PHE A 94 1.45 0.24 -5.86
N ILE A 95 0.13 0.18 -5.71
CA ILE A 95 -0.78 1.26 -6.11
C ILE A 95 -1.45 1.80 -4.86
N GLU A 96 -1.44 3.13 -4.74
CA GLU A 96 -2.10 3.84 -3.65
C GLU A 96 -2.90 5.02 -4.19
N TYR A 97 -4.17 5.08 -3.80
CA TYR A 97 -5.10 6.14 -4.14
C TYR A 97 -5.17 7.18 -3.03
N LYS A 98 -5.12 8.46 -3.40
CA LYS A 98 -5.09 9.57 -2.46
C LYS A 98 -6.10 10.65 -2.82
N GLY A 99 -7.21 10.67 -2.10
CA GLY A 99 -8.27 11.67 -2.24
C GLY A 99 -8.29 12.79 -1.21
N VAL A 100 -7.40 12.75 -0.20
CA VAL A 100 -7.37 13.74 0.89
C VAL A 100 -6.18 14.68 0.71
N LYS A 101 -6.38 15.99 0.90
CA LYS A 101 -5.28 16.97 0.86
C LYS A 101 -4.18 16.54 1.85
N ILE A 102 -2.96 16.38 1.35
CA ILE A 102 -1.80 16.12 2.19
C ILE A 102 -1.39 17.47 2.75
N ASP A 103 -1.81 17.79 3.97
CA ASP A 103 -1.36 19.02 4.62
C ASP A 103 0.13 18.94 4.97
N ARG A 104 0.81 20.08 4.88
CA ARG A 104 2.27 20.18 5.08
C ARG A 104 2.71 19.99 6.54
N ASN A 105 1.78 20.05 7.49
CA ASN A 105 2.09 20.02 8.92
C ASN A 105 1.83 18.62 9.47
N SER A 106 2.87 17.78 9.57
CA SER A 106 2.82 16.57 10.37
C SER A 106 2.74 16.91 11.85
N LYS A 107 2.12 16.03 12.65
CA LYS A 107 2.36 16.04 14.09
C LYS A 107 3.74 15.41 14.32
N ARG A 108 4.67 16.18 14.85
CA ARG A 108 5.96 15.68 15.34
C ARG A 108 5.69 14.58 16.40
N GLY A 109 6.43 13.48 16.34
CA GLY A 109 6.33 12.36 17.29
C GLY A 109 5.62 11.09 16.80
N GLU A 110 4.93 11.06 15.65
CA GLU A 110 4.14 9.88 15.25
C GLU A 110 4.98 8.61 15.01
N LEU A 111 6.15 8.72 14.34
CA LEU A 111 7.02 7.56 14.13
C LEU A 111 7.71 7.14 15.43
N GLN A 112 8.06 8.11 16.27
CA GLN A 112 8.59 7.87 17.60
C GLN A 112 7.59 7.11 18.49
N ASP A 113 6.31 7.47 18.44
CA ASP A 113 5.24 6.79 19.19
C ASP A 113 5.07 5.34 18.71
N ILE A 114 5.07 5.11 17.39
CA ILE A 114 5.01 3.76 16.80
C ILE A 114 6.19 2.90 17.28
N LEU A 115 7.41 3.43 17.21
CA LEU A 115 8.62 2.74 17.69
C LEU A 115 8.54 2.44 19.19
N TYR A 116 8.05 3.39 19.98
CA TYR A 116 7.86 3.20 21.42
C TYR A 116 6.88 2.06 21.74
N HIS A 117 5.79 1.95 20.98
CA HIS A 117 4.82 0.87 21.15
C HIS A 117 5.39 -0.49 20.69
N MET A 118 6.11 -0.54 19.56
CA MET A 118 6.70 -1.77 19.05
C MET A 118 7.78 -2.36 19.96
N ASN A 119 8.60 -1.52 20.60
CA ASN A 119 9.62 -1.97 21.54
C ASN A 119 9.06 -2.68 22.79
N LYS A 120 7.74 -2.58 23.05
CA LYS A 120 7.09 -3.26 24.18
C LYS A 120 6.55 -4.65 23.86
N ASP A 121 6.35 -4.98 22.59
CA ASP A 121 5.74 -6.25 22.11
C ASP A 121 6.77 -7.13 21.37
N SER A 122 7.94 -7.32 22.00
CA SER A 122 9.25 -7.68 21.40
C SER A 122 9.42 -9.05 20.73
N GLU A 123 8.37 -9.78 20.35
CA GLU A 123 8.52 -11.11 19.72
C GLU A 123 8.08 -11.17 18.25
N CYS A 124 7.40 -10.15 17.72
CA CYS A 124 6.76 -10.23 16.41
C CYS A 124 7.44 -9.42 15.29
N TYR A 125 8.34 -8.48 15.61
CA TYR A 125 8.70 -7.42 14.66
C TYR A 125 10.19 -7.02 14.58
N ASP A 126 11.13 -7.80 15.10
CA ASP A 126 12.54 -7.36 15.25
C ASP A 126 13.15 -6.72 14.00
N LYS A 127 13.07 -7.39 12.84
CA LYS A 127 13.60 -6.86 11.56
C LYS A 127 12.85 -5.60 11.07
N TYR A 128 11.55 -5.54 11.31
CA TYR A 128 10.71 -4.39 10.94
C TYR A 128 10.99 -3.18 11.85
N TYR A 129 11.11 -3.41 13.15
CA TYR A 129 11.48 -2.42 14.15
C TYR A 129 12.88 -1.86 13.86
N GLU A 130 13.88 -2.71 13.62
CA GLU A 130 15.24 -2.27 13.28
C GLU A 130 15.25 -1.35 12.06
N ARG A 131 14.49 -1.71 11.02
CA ARG A 131 14.39 -0.90 9.81
C ARG A 131 13.67 0.43 10.06
N LEU A 132 12.55 0.43 10.77
CA LEU A 132 11.84 1.66 11.16
C LEU A 132 12.69 2.55 12.07
N GLN A 133 13.45 1.97 12.99
CA GLN A 133 14.35 2.69 13.88
C GLN A 133 15.48 3.34 13.09
N TRP A 134 16.06 2.62 12.13
CA TRP A 134 17.05 3.17 11.21
C TRP A 134 16.48 4.31 10.36
N VAL A 135 15.24 4.18 9.88
CA VAL A 135 14.53 5.24 9.14
C VAL A 135 14.34 6.48 10.01
N TYR A 136 13.88 6.30 11.24
CA TYR A 136 13.73 7.39 12.22
C TYR A 136 15.07 8.08 12.50
N ASN A 137 16.13 7.31 12.71
CA ASN A 137 17.46 7.86 12.95
C ASN A 137 18.01 8.65 11.74
N SER A 138 17.66 8.23 10.52
CA SER A 138 18.16 8.84 9.28
C SER A 138 17.35 10.07 8.85
N TYR A 139 16.03 10.09 9.12
CA TYR A 139 15.12 11.11 8.56
C TYR A 139 14.21 11.81 9.57
N GLY A 140 14.21 11.36 10.83
CA GLY A 140 13.33 11.86 11.89
C GLY A 140 11.84 11.70 11.59
N ASP A 141 11.01 12.45 12.32
CA ASP A 141 9.55 12.49 12.13
C ASP A 141 9.11 13.17 10.82
N GLU A 142 10.04 13.77 10.05
CA GLU A 142 9.72 14.40 8.77
C GLU A 142 9.15 13.40 7.76
N LEU A 143 9.30 12.10 8.00
CA LEU A 143 8.73 11.03 7.17
C LEU A 143 7.29 10.63 7.59
N ALA A 144 6.67 11.24 8.60
CA ALA A 144 5.36 10.80 9.09
C ALA A 144 4.17 11.42 8.32
N PHE A 145 3.67 10.70 7.32
CA PHE A 145 2.24 10.58 7.01
C PHE A 145 2.02 9.29 6.23
N LYS A 146 0.83 8.69 6.34
CA LYS A 146 0.44 7.34 5.89
C LYS A 146 1.08 6.83 4.60
N LEU A 147 1.21 7.65 3.56
CA LEU A 147 1.90 7.28 2.29
C LEU A 147 3.36 6.87 2.42
N ARG A 148 4.01 7.29 3.49
CA ARG A 148 5.44 7.19 3.67
C ARG A 148 5.80 6.00 4.56
N LEU A 149 4.89 5.58 5.44
CA LEU A 149 5.00 4.33 6.21
C LEU A 149 4.32 3.15 5.51
N LYS A 150 3.17 3.37 4.83
CA LYS A 150 2.48 2.35 4.04
C LYS A 150 3.41 1.51 3.15
N PRO A 151 4.40 2.10 2.43
CA PRO A 151 5.29 1.32 1.59
C PRO A 151 6.20 0.38 2.40
N PHE A 152 6.66 0.81 3.58
CA PHE A 152 7.41 -0.05 4.51
C PHE A 152 6.51 -1.12 5.11
N GLU A 153 5.35 -0.72 5.65
CA GLU A 153 4.36 -1.65 6.21
C GLU A 153 3.91 -2.69 5.19
N THR A 154 3.79 -2.31 3.92
CA THR A 154 3.48 -3.21 2.82
C THR A 154 4.59 -4.24 2.60
N LEU A 155 5.83 -3.78 2.40
CA LEU A 155 6.94 -4.65 2.00
C LEU A 155 7.52 -5.48 3.15
N ASP A 156 7.66 -4.87 4.33
CA ASP A 156 8.44 -5.44 5.43
C ASP A 156 7.55 -6.12 6.49
N LEU A 157 6.24 -5.88 6.45
CA LEU A 157 5.31 -6.39 7.45
C LEU A 157 4.15 -7.17 6.84
N ALA A 158 3.36 -6.55 5.97
CA ALA A 158 2.16 -7.16 5.41
C ALA A 158 2.51 -8.30 4.45
N LEU A 159 3.32 -8.05 3.41
CA LEU A 159 3.62 -9.03 2.38
C LEU A 159 4.30 -10.30 2.94
N PRO A 160 5.27 -10.21 3.87
CA PRO A 160 5.83 -11.40 4.53
C PRO A 160 4.80 -12.20 5.33
N ASN A 161 3.89 -11.53 6.04
CA ASN A 161 2.84 -12.20 6.82
C ASN A 161 1.81 -12.87 5.91
N VAL A 162 1.36 -12.19 4.85
CA VAL A 162 0.48 -12.77 3.83
C VAL A 162 1.16 -13.99 3.18
N TYR A 163 2.45 -13.89 2.87
CA TYR A 163 3.20 -15.02 2.31
C TYR A 163 3.34 -16.20 3.28
N LYS A 164 3.56 -15.91 4.57
CA LYS A 164 3.61 -16.92 5.63
C LYS A 164 2.27 -17.65 5.77
N ASP A 165 1.15 -16.94 5.74
CA ASP A 165 -0.20 -17.51 5.75
C ASP A 165 -0.43 -18.44 4.56
N TYR A 166 -0.06 -18.01 3.35
CA TYR A 166 -0.10 -18.85 2.15
C TYR A 166 0.73 -20.13 2.31
N CYS A 167 1.99 -20.02 2.78
CA CYS A 167 2.85 -21.17 2.98
C CYS A 167 2.27 -22.16 4.00
N ASN A 168 1.71 -21.65 5.10
CA ASN A 168 1.09 -22.46 6.15
C ASN A 168 -0.14 -23.21 5.61
N LYS A 169 -1.02 -22.52 4.88
CA LYS A 169 -2.25 -23.10 4.30
C LYS A 169 -1.94 -24.18 3.26
N ASN A 170 -0.89 -23.98 2.47
CA ASN A 170 -0.48 -24.93 1.42
C ASN A 170 0.58 -25.93 1.89
N LYS A 171 0.99 -25.89 3.17
CA LYS A 171 2.00 -26.77 3.77
C LYS A 171 3.32 -26.81 2.97
N ILE A 172 3.75 -25.65 2.49
CA ILE A 172 4.99 -25.51 1.72
C ILE A 172 6.19 -25.75 2.64
N SER A 173 7.08 -26.67 2.26
CA SER A 173 8.30 -26.97 3.02
C SER A 173 9.29 -25.80 2.97
N ASP A 174 10.18 -25.69 3.96
CA ASP A 174 11.15 -24.59 4.02
C ASP A 174 12.10 -24.58 2.80
N GLU A 175 12.39 -25.74 2.22
CA GLU A 175 13.23 -25.91 1.03
C GLU A 175 12.54 -25.43 -0.27
N GLU A 176 11.20 -25.45 -0.29
CA GLU A 176 10.40 -25.04 -1.45
C GLU A 176 9.99 -23.57 -1.39
N LYS A 177 9.98 -22.97 -0.19
CA LYS A 177 9.64 -21.57 0.03
C LYS A 177 10.47 -20.65 -0.86
N LEU A 178 9.82 -19.63 -1.37
CA LEU A 178 10.46 -18.49 -1.99
C LEU A 178 11.16 -17.70 -0.88
N ASP A 179 12.45 -17.40 -1.05
CA ASP A 179 13.06 -16.33 -0.26
C ASP A 179 12.47 -15.00 -0.72
N LEU A 180 11.42 -14.58 -0.02
CA LEU A 180 10.68 -13.37 -0.36
C LEU A 180 11.60 -12.12 -0.30
N SER A 181 12.58 -12.10 0.60
CA SER A 181 13.50 -10.97 0.73
C SER A 181 14.44 -10.88 -0.48
N GLU A 182 15.03 -12.00 -0.89
CA GLU A 182 15.89 -12.07 -2.08
C GLU A 182 15.09 -11.77 -3.35
N PHE A 183 13.91 -12.38 -3.51
CA PHE A 183 13.02 -12.13 -4.63
C PHE A 183 12.67 -10.65 -4.74
N LEU A 184 12.20 -10.03 -3.65
CA LEU A 184 11.85 -8.60 -3.63
C LEU A 184 13.06 -7.72 -3.94
N SER A 185 14.28 -8.14 -3.61
CA SER A 185 15.51 -7.42 -3.95
C SER A 185 15.89 -7.57 -5.43
N SER A 186 15.52 -8.69 -6.06
CA SER A 186 15.82 -9.00 -7.46
C SER A 186 14.82 -8.42 -8.48
N ILE A 187 13.59 -8.16 -8.05
CA ILE A 187 12.52 -7.66 -8.92
C ILE A 187 12.42 -6.13 -8.88
N LYS A 188 12.12 -5.53 -10.04
CA LYS A 188 11.85 -4.09 -10.11
C LYS A 188 10.53 -3.79 -9.40
N LYS A 189 10.56 -2.84 -8.46
CA LYS A 189 9.42 -2.39 -7.65
C LYS A 189 9.07 -0.96 -8.01
N VAL A 190 7.83 -0.72 -8.37
CA VAL A 190 7.32 0.62 -8.73
C VAL A 190 6.17 0.98 -7.81
N TYR A 191 6.32 2.08 -7.06
CA TYR A 191 5.25 2.62 -6.23
C TYR A 191 4.50 3.70 -7.00
N ILE A 192 3.19 3.56 -7.18
CA ILE A 192 2.34 4.51 -7.90
C ILE A 192 1.38 5.15 -6.92
N VAL A 193 1.45 6.47 -6.80
CA VAL A 193 0.44 7.26 -6.09
C VAL A 193 -0.49 7.92 -7.09
N VAL A 194 -1.76 7.52 -7.03
CA VAL A 194 -2.83 8.10 -7.83
C VAL A 194 -3.46 9.24 -7.04
N ALA A 195 -3.18 10.48 -7.46
CA ALA A 195 -3.74 11.69 -6.90
C ALA A 195 -5.18 11.88 -7.39
N VAL A 196 -6.12 11.89 -6.47
CA VAL A 196 -7.56 11.92 -6.77
C VAL A 196 -8.10 13.32 -6.43
N CYS A 197 -8.56 14.04 -7.46
CA CYS A 197 -9.30 15.29 -7.30
C CYS A 197 -10.62 15.05 -6.56
N ASP A 198 -10.92 15.91 -5.58
CA ASP A 198 -12.23 15.89 -4.92
C ASP A 198 -13.25 16.39 -5.92
N LYS A 199 -14.35 15.66 -6.06
CA LYS A 199 -15.47 16.00 -6.94
C LYS A 199 -16.03 17.39 -6.65
N ARG A 200 -15.89 17.89 -5.42
CA ARG A 200 -16.31 19.25 -5.03
C ARG A 200 -15.39 20.35 -5.56
N ASN A 201 -14.16 20.02 -5.98
CA ASN A 201 -13.21 20.99 -6.52
C ASN A 201 -12.31 20.35 -7.61
N PRO A 202 -12.89 20.04 -8.79
CA PRO A 202 -12.23 19.29 -9.85
C PRO A 202 -11.07 20.05 -10.51
N THR A 203 -10.97 21.37 -10.29
CA THR A 203 -9.95 22.24 -10.86
C THR A 203 -8.67 22.35 -10.02
N ALA A 204 -8.63 21.73 -8.83
CA ALA A 204 -7.42 21.75 -8.01
C ALA A 204 -6.40 20.75 -8.59
N ASP A 205 -5.25 21.24 -9.06
CA ASP A 205 -4.11 20.40 -9.45
C ASP A 205 -3.51 19.70 -8.22
N ARG A 206 -4.10 18.55 -7.86
CA ARG A 206 -3.66 17.73 -6.73
C ARG A 206 -2.43 16.92 -7.05
N ALA A 207 -2.28 16.45 -8.28
CA ALA A 207 -1.10 15.71 -8.71
C ALA A 207 0.15 16.60 -8.62
N GLY A 208 0.11 17.83 -9.13
CA GLY A 208 1.20 18.80 -8.99
C GLY A 208 1.53 19.11 -7.52
N SER A 209 0.50 19.29 -6.69
CA SER A 209 0.67 19.50 -5.24
C SER A 209 1.31 18.28 -4.55
N TYR A 210 0.88 17.06 -4.89
CA TYR A 210 1.45 15.84 -4.34
C TYR A 210 2.88 15.61 -4.83
N ARG A 211 3.17 15.86 -6.11
CA ARG A 211 4.54 15.89 -6.66
C ARG A 211 5.42 16.81 -5.85
N PHE A 212 4.97 18.02 -5.56
CA PHE A 212 5.74 18.93 -4.73
C PHE A 212 5.95 18.42 -3.30
N ILE A 213 4.89 17.93 -2.63
CA ILE A 213 4.93 17.54 -1.20
C ILE A 213 5.63 16.20 -0.97
N LEU A 214 5.51 15.26 -1.92
CA LEU A 214 5.98 13.88 -1.78
C LEU A 214 7.35 13.62 -2.43
N ARG A 215 7.88 14.58 -3.20
CA ARG A 215 9.20 14.45 -3.85
C ARG A 215 10.31 14.04 -2.87
N LYS A 216 10.56 14.84 -1.83
CA LYS A 216 11.62 14.55 -0.83
C LYS A 216 11.38 13.20 -0.11
N PRO A 217 10.16 12.86 0.35
CA PRO A 217 9.86 11.52 0.86
C PRO A 217 10.14 10.38 -0.11
N PHE A 218 9.89 10.56 -1.41
CA PHE A 218 10.09 9.52 -2.41
C PHE A 218 11.54 9.36 -2.84
N ASP A 219 12.28 10.45 -2.92
CA ASP A 219 13.74 10.38 -3.05
C ASP A 219 14.31 9.52 -1.91
N ARG A 220 13.83 9.73 -0.68
CA ARG A 220 14.20 8.88 0.46
C ARG A 220 13.80 7.43 0.24
N LEU A 221 12.55 7.10 -0.11
CA LEU A 221 12.13 5.71 -0.37
C LEU A 221 13.02 4.99 -1.40
N ARG A 222 13.44 5.70 -2.45
CA ARG A 222 14.39 5.20 -3.45
C ARG A 222 15.78 4.99 -2.85
N ASP A 223 16.28 5.97 -2.09
CA ASP A 223 17.59 5.89 -1.43
C ASP A 223 17.64 4.72 -0.42
N LEU A 224 16.48 4.23 0.04
CA LEU A 224 16.36 3.04 0.90
C LEU A 224 16.32 1.71 0.18
N GLY A 225 16.34 1.73 -1.16
CA GLY A 225 16.18 0.53 -1.98
C GLY A 225 14.82 -0.15 -1.82
N LEU A 226 13.81 0.54 -1.27
CA LEU A 226 12.46 -0.03 -1.15
C LEU A 226 11.76 -0.11 -2.50
N PHE A 227 11.92 0.93 -3.31
CA PHE A 227 11.36 1.03 -4.64
C PHE A 227 12.40 1.57 -5.60
N ASP A 228 12.43 1.00 -6.79
CA ASP A 228 13.29 1.47 -7.87
C ASP A 228 12.75 2.77 -8.48
N MET A 229 11.44 2.97 -8.39
CA MET A 229 10.74 4.09 -8.98
C MET A 229 9.49 4.44 -8.18
N VAL A 230 9.22 5.74 -8.07
CA VAL A 230 7.97 6.24 -7.50
C VAL A 230 7.34 7.21 -8.49
N GLU A 231 6.09 6.95 -8.87
CA GLU A 231 5.33 7.76 -9.80
C GLU A 231 4.13 8.40 -9.12
N ILE A 232 3.84 9.65 -9.49
CA ILE A 232 2.62 10.33 -9.05
C ILE A 232 1.84 10.71 -10.28
N MET A 233 0.66 10.14 -10.36
CA MET A 233 -0.22 10.25 -11.50
C MET A 233 -1.52 10.90 -11.05
N ASP A 234 -2.08 11.79 -11.85
CA ASP A 234 -3.51 12.07 -11.78
C ASP A 234 -4.32 10.89 -12.33
N HIS A 235 -5.64 10.99 -12.24
CA HIS A 235 -6.57 9.98 -12.74
C HIS A 235 -6.35 9.64 -14.23
N ASN A 236 -6.14 10.65 -15.09
CA ASN A 236 -6.00 10.45 -16.53
C ASN A 236 -4.66 9.79 -16.85
N GLU A 237 -3.57 10.29 -16.25
CA GLU A 237 -2.24 9.72 -16.40
C GLU A 237 -2.22 8.25 -15.97
N PHE A 238 -2.87 7.92 -14.85
CA PHE A 238 -2.97 6.54 -14.39
C PHE A 238 -3.79 5.68 -15.35
N LYS A 239 -4.91 6.18 -15.88
CA LYS A 239 -5.68 5.47 -16.89
C LYS A 239 -4.85 5.16 -18.14
N PHE A 240 -4.12 6.14 -18.68
CA PHE A 240 -3.22 5.94 -19.82
C PHE A 240 -2.07 4.99 -19.50
N PHE A 241 -1.60 4.97 -18.25
CA PHE A 241 -0.60 4.01 -17.80
C PHE A 241 -1.15 2.58 -17.82
N LEU A 242 -2.37 2.36 -17.32
CA LEU A 242 -3.02 1.03 -17.32
C LEU A 242 -3.22 0.48 -18.74
N GLU A 243 -3.48 1.33 -19.74
CA GLU A 243 -3.60 0.91 -21.15
C GLU A 243 -2.28 0.41 -21.76
N LYS A 244 -1.14 0.67 -21.11
CA LYS A 244 0.20 0.36 -21.61
C LYS A 244 0.87 -0.82 -20.90
N ILE A 245 0.27 -1.35 -19.85
CA ILE A 245 0.81 -2.50 -19.09
C ILE A 245 0.03 -3.76 -19.43
#